data_AF-A0A7J6T7R5-F1
#
_entry.id   AF-A0A7J6T7R5-F1
#
_cell.length_a   1.000
_cell.length_b   1.000
_cell.length_c   1.000
_cell.angle_alpha   90.00
_cell.angle_beta   90.00
_cell.angle_gamma   90.00
#
_symmetry.space_group_name_H-M   'P 1'
#
loop_
_entity.id
_entity.type
_entity.pdbx_description
1 polymer ?
#
loop_
_entity_poly.entity_id
_entity_poly.type
_entity_poly.pdbx_seq_one_letter_code
_entity_poly.pdbx_strand_id
1 'polypeptide(L)' 'RDVSASHDDCEQYFYTLNRIILSRSSESSLVLMNMPSIWSVETDDDCEAFTAYCDCLTAGLERVLLVAGGRDTLLDF' A
#
# COMPACT_ATOMS: atom_id res chain seq x y z
N ARG A 1 -1.05 -5.82 -26.67
CA ARG A 1 -2.07 -5.54 -25.63
C ARG A 1 -1.59 -4.30 -24.93
N ASP A 2 -2.11 -3.16 -25.34
CA ASP A 2 -1.80 -1.85 -24.77
C ASP A 2 -2.15 -1.85 -23.29
N VAL A 3 -1.15 -1.68 -22.43
CA VAL A 3 -1.31 -1.50 -20.99
C VAL A 3 -1.28 0.00 -20.74
N SER A 4 -2.28 0.70 -21.26
CA SER A 4 -2.61 2.05 -20.82
C SER A 4 -3.81 1.93 -19.88
N ALA A 5 -3.59 1.30 -18.71
CA ALA A 5 -4.48 1.57 -17.59
C ALA A 5 -4.33 3.06 -17.29
N SER A 6 -5.40 3.82 -17.45
CA SER A 6 -5.35 5.26 -17.28
C SER A 6 -4.95 5.55 -15.83
N HIS A 7 -4.12 6.58 -15.61
CA HIS A 7 -3.64 6.95 -14.28
C HIS A 7 -4.80 7.12 -13.28
N ASP A 8 -5.95 7.58 -13.77
CA ASP A 8 -7.21 7.77 -13.03
C ASP A 8 -7.80 6.46 -12.47
N ASP A 9 -7.66 5.34 -13.19
CA ASP A 9 -8.18 4.05 -12.72
C ASP A 9 -7.42 3.55 -11.49
N CYS A 10 -6.10 3.76 -11.45
CA CYS A 10 -5.22 3.34 -10.35
C CYS A 10 -5.58 4.06 -9.04
N GLU A 11 -5.80 5.37 -9.08
CA GLU A 11 -6.20 6.16 -7.91
C GLU A 11 -7.50 5.62 -7.30
N GLN A 12 -8.49 5.31 -8.14
CA GLN A 12 -9.78 4.83 -7.67
C GLN A 12 -9.70 3.47 -6.96
N TYR A 13 -8.80 2.59 -7.37
CA TYR A 13 -8.55 1.32 -6.67
C TYR A 13 -7.93 1.53 -5.29
N PHE A 14 -7.00 2.47 -5.15
CA PHE A 14 -6.32 2.74 -3.89
C PHE A 14 -7.28 3.31 -2.83
N TYR A 15 -8.11 4.27 -3.21
CA TYR A 15 -9.16 4.79 -2.33
C TYR A 15 -10.18 3.73 -1.93
N THR A 16 -10.55 2.85 -2.87
CA THR A 16 -11.49 1.77 -2.58
C THR A 16 -10.91 0.79 -1.57
N LEU A 17 -9.62 0.45 -1.70
CA LEU A 17 -8.93 -0.46 -0.79
C LEU A 17 -8.81 0.14 0.61
N ASN A 18 -8.36 1.40 0.73
CA ASN A 18 -8.29 2.11 2.01
C ASN A 18 -9.66 2.14 2.71
N ARG A 19 -10.73 2.47 1.98
CA ARG A 19 -12.09 2.51 2.55
C ARG A 19 -12.51 1.17 3.14
N ILE A 20 -12.16 0.06 2.48
CA ILE A 20 -12.47 -1.29 2.97
C ILE A 20 -11.66 -1.59 4.24
N ILE A 21 -10.35 -1.31 4.24
CA ILE A 21 -9.48 -1.54 5.39
C ILE A 21 -9.98 -0.73 6.60
N LEU A 22 -10.25 0.55 6.39
CA LEU A 22 -10.72 1.46 7.43
C LEU A 22 -12.06 1.01 8.02
N SER A 23 -13.02 0.62 7.17
CA SER A 23 -14.35 0.16 7.62
C SER A 23 -14.30 -1.10 8.51
N ARG A 24 -13.22 -1.87 8.43
CA ARG A 24 -13.05 -3.12 9.20
C ARG A 24 -12.05 -3.00 10.35
N SER A 25 -11.20 -1.97 10.32
CA SER A 25 -10.03 -1.88 11.20
C SER A 25 -9.96 -0.56 11.96
N SER A 26 -11.00 0.28 11.91
CA SER A 26 -11.03 1.59 12.57
C SER A 26 -10.82 1.55 14.08
N GLU A 27 -11.20 0.44 14.74
CA GLU A 27 -11.00 0.23 16.18
C GLU A 27 -9.77 -0.63 16.50
N SER A 28 -9.00 -1.05 15.48
CA SER A 28 -7.84 -1.88 15.68
C SER A 28 -6.69 -1.08 16.29
N SER A 29 -6.06 -1.64 17.33
CA SER A 29 -4.92 -1.00 17.99
C SER A 29 -3.65 -1.00 17.12
N LEU A 30 -3.57 -1.87 16.13
CA LEU A 30 -2.49 -1.95 15.15
C LEU A 30 -3.01 -2.67 13.91
N VAL A 31 -2.73 -2.11 12.73
CA VAL A 31 -2.99 -2.78 11.45
C VAL A 31 -1.67 -3.25 10.84
N LEU A 32 -1.55 -4.56 10.64
CA LEU A 32 -0.44 -5.17 9.93
C LEU A 32 -0.85 -5.40 8.47
N MET A 33 -0.04 -4.94 7.53
CA MET A 33 -0.29 -5.22 6.12
C MET A 33 1.02 -5.34 5.35
N ASN A 34 0.98 -6.04 4.21
CA ASN A 34 2.13 -6.16 3.35
C ASN A 34 2.50 -4.77 2.80
N MET A 35 3.80 -4.49 2.79
CA MET A 35 4.33 -3.31 2.10
C MET A 35 4.05 -3.46 0.60
N PRO A 36 3.47 -2.44 -0.05
CA PRO A 36 3.29 -2.49 -1.49
C PRO A 36 4.62 -2.57 -2.21
N SER A 37 4.65 -3.23 -3.37
CA SER A 37 5.88 -3.31 -4.16
C SER A 37 6.27 -1.94 -4.69
N ILE A 38 7.54 -1.57 -4.53
CA ILE A 38 8.13 -0.44 -5.23
C ILE A 38 8.41 -0.87 -6.68
N TRP A 39 7.91 -0.09 -7.64
CA TRP A 39 8.06 -0.41 -9.06
C TRP A 39 9.32 0.22 -9.66
N SER A 40 9.73 1.38 -9.15
CA SER A 40 10.96 2.09 -9.50
C SER A 40 11.46 2.91 -8.31
N VAL A 41 12.77 3.14 -8.23
CA VAL A 41 13.44 4.09 -7.30
C VAL A 41 14.47 4.94 -8.03
N GLU A 42 14.35 5.03 -9.36
CA GLU A 42 15.38 5.66 -10.20
C GLU A 42 15.30 7.19 -10.15
N THR A 43 14.13 7.73 -9.82
CA THR A 43 13.86 9.17 -9.76
C THR A 43 13.21 9.58 -8.44
N ASP A 44 13.31 10.87 -8.12
CA ASP A 44 12.60 11.46 -6.98
C ASP A 44 11.08 11.33 -7.15
N ASP A 45 10.57 11.50 -8.38
CA ASP A 45 9.15 11.34 -8.73
C ASP A 45 8.64 9.92 -8.41
N ASP A 46 9.46 8.88 -8.64
CA ASP A 46 9.10 7.50 -8.28
C ASP A 46 8.95 7.33 -6.76
N CYS A 47 9.84 7.96 -6.00
CA CYS A 47 9.81 7.93 -4.54
C CYS A 47 8.59 8.70 -4.00
N GLU A 48 8.28 9.85 -4.58
CA GLU A 48 7.09 10.64 -4.25
C GLU A 48 5.81 9.87 -4.56
N ALA A 49 5.71 9.25 -5.74
CA ALA A 49 4.56 8.44 -6.14
C ALA A 49 4.35 7.23 -5.20
N PHE A 50 5.42 6.54 -4.83
CA PHE A 50 5.34 5.42 -3.88
C PHE A 50 4.88 5.88 -2.49
N THR A 51 5.39 7.02 -2.02
CA THR A 51 5.03 7.59 -0.72
C THR A 51 3.57 8.02 -0.72
N ALA A 52 3.12 8.73 -1.75
CA ALA A 52 1.72 9.14 -1.93
C ALA A 52 0.77 7.94 -1.94
N TYR A 53 1.18 6.83 -2.55
CA TYR A 53 0.42 5.59 -2.51
C TYR A 53 0.31 5.01 -1.09
N CYS A 54 1.42 4.93 -0.35
CA CYS A 54 1.40 4.48 1.04
C CYS A 54 0.52 5.36 1.93
N ASP A 55 0.58 6.68 1.73
CA ASP A 55 -0.25 7.65 2.45
C ASP A 55 -1.74 7.45 2.15
N CYS A 56 -2.11 7.28 0.88
CA CYS A 56 -3.47 6.97 0.47
C CYS A 56 -3.99 5.67 1.11
N LEU A 57 -3.17 4.62 1.09
CA LEU A 57 -3.54 3.31 1.61
C LEU A 57 -3.75 3.32 3.13
N THR A 58 -2.96 4.10 3.85
CA THR A 58 -2.94 4.11 5.33
C THR A 58 -3.73 5.25 5.96
N ALA A 59 -4.30 6.14 5.14
CA ALA A 59 -5.11 7.27 5.59
C ALA A 59 -6.21 6.84 6.58
N GLY A 60 -6.27 7.53 7.72
CA GLY A 60 -7.27 7.32 8.76
C GLY A 60 -6.99 6.16 9.72
N LEU A 61 -5.91 5.40 9.55
CA LEU A 61 -5.47 4.38 10.51
C LEU A 61 -4.51 5.00 11.54
N GLU A 62 -4.70 4.68 12.82
CA GLU A 62 -3.89 5.26 13.91
C GLU A 62 -2.47 4.70 13.93
N ARG A 63 -2.33 3.38 13.77
CA ARG A 63 -1.05 2.66 13.82
C ARG A 63 -1.02 1.58 12.75
N VAL A 64 -0.06 1.70 11.84
CA VAL A 64 0.15 0.74 10.74
C VAL A 64 1.60 0.26 10.76
N LEU A 65 1.79 -1.06 10.60
CA LEU A 65 3.09 -1.66 10.37
C LEU A 65 3.09 -2.33 8.99
N LEU A 66 3.88 -1.77 8.07
CA LEU A 66 4.10 -2.31 6.74
C LEU A 66 5.19 -3.38 6.78
N VAL A 67 4.88 -4.57 6.28
CA VAL A 67 5.80 -5.72 6.28
C VAL A 67 6.26 -6.04 4.87
N ALA A 68 7.56 -5.95 4.62
CA ALA A 68 8.18 -6.48 3.42
C ALA A 68 8.80 -7.85 3.74
N GLY A 69 8.24 -8.91 3.16
CA GLY A 69 8.80 -10.26 3.28
C GLY A 69 9.97 -10.47 2.32
N GLY A 70 11.05 -11.09 2.79
CA GLY A 70 12.11 -11.60 1.93
C GLY A 70 11.78 -12.99 1.40
N ARG A 71 12.39 -13.39 0.28
CA ARG A 71 12.24 -14.76 -0.26
C ARG A 71 12.69 -15.85 0.71
N ASP A 72 13.60 -15.52 1.63
CA ASP A 72 14.21 -16.47 2.56
C ASP A 72 13.54 -16.47 3.95
N THR A 73 12.39 -15.78 4.09
CA THR A 73 11.65 -15.78 5.36
C THR A 73 10.86 -17.09 5.50
N LEU A 74 11.49 -18.10 6.09
CA LEU A 74 10.84 -19.32 6.56
C LEU A 74 10.28 -19.09 7.97
N LEU A 75 8.97 -19.27 8.12
CA LEU A 75 8.33 -19.33 9.44
C LEU A 75 8.32 -20.80 9.87
N ASP A 76 9.24 -21.14 10.78
CA ASP A 76 9.27 -22.46 11.42
C ASP A 76 8.34 -22.43 12.64
N PHE A 77 7.37 -23.35 12.72
CA PHE A 77 6.34 -23.42 13.76
C PHE A 77 6.36 -24.76 14.48
#